data_AF-A0A1M5G0W0-F1
#
_entry.id   AF-A0A1M5G0W0-F1
#
_cell.length_a   1.000
_cell.length_b   1.000
_cell.length_c   1.000
_cell.angle_alpha   90.00
_cell.angle_beta   90.00
_cell.angle_gamma   90.00
#
_symmetry.space_group_name_H-M   'P 1'
#
loop_
_entity.id
_entity.type
_entity.pdbx_description
1 polymer ?
#
loop_
_entity_poly.entity_id
_entity_poly.type
_entity_poly.pdbx_seq_one_letter_code
_entity_poly.pdbx_strand_id
1 'polypeptide(L)'
;MKMYLVFLIAFFYQFNHALCQTTIIAKRTTDAIYVAVDSKTQLVSIGRKGDEVHIDTVNICKAWHNGKVGFALAGRYLFESKKVALQLSHLTDPVELYNAHAPLFGRMLLDSLKKIKEGNPEYFNLQFGKDTGEVASIIAFGFQGDSLCMVQSTFNIVYNEKGELDIEVKPIIEDYGVYAAGYYDHIEEDLISPEFWRKRKRIDQGLKELINREAKYHPMHVGGPINIIKVQNGTIEWITKNDVCIE
;
A
#
# COMPACT_ATOMS: atom_id res chain seq x y z
N MET A 1 12.79 -39.12 -7.54
CA MET A 1 13.44 -37.79 -7.66
C MET A 1 12.68 -36.76 -8.52
N LYS A 2 11.46 -37.04 -9.00
CA LYS A 2 10.63 -36.05 -9.75
C LYS A 2 9.60 -35.31 -8.89
N MET A 3 9.25 -35.84 -7.70
CA MET A 3 8.20 -35.29 -6.84
C MET A 3 8.66 -34.08 -6.00
N TYR A 4 9.93 -34.03 -5.61
CA TYR A 4 10.51 -32.89 -4.86
C TYR A 4 10.65 -31.63 -5.72
N LEU A 5 10.86 -31.79 -7.03
CA LEU A 5 10.99 -30.66 -7.97
C LEU A 5 9.65 -29.94 -8.18
N VAL A 6 8.54 -30.68 -8.21
CA VAL A 6 7.19 -30.11 -8.34
C VAL A 6 6.79 -29.33 -7.08
N PHE A 7 7.19 -29.82 -5.89
CA PHE A 7 6.94 -29.12 -4.64
C PHE A 7 7.77 -27.82 -4.53
N LEU A 8 9.03 -27.83 -4.99
CA LEU A 8 9.86 -26.61 -5.04
C LEU A 8 9.25 -25.57 -5.98
N ILE A 9 8.84 -25.97 -7.18
CA ILE A 9 8.28 -25.06 -8.19
C ILE A 9 6.92 -24.49 -7.75
N ALA A 10 6.07 -25.30 -7.10
CA ALA A 10 4.80 -24.82 -6.54
C ALA A 10 5.03 -23.82 -5.38
N PHE A 11 6.08 -24.01 -4.58
CA PHE A 11 6.47 -23.06 -3.53
C PHE A 11 6.92 -21.73 -4.15
N PHE A 12 7.73 -21.76 -5.23
CA PHE A 12 8.16 -20.54 -5.92
C PHE A 12 7.03 -19.81 -6.67
N TYR A 13 6.01 -20.53 -7.15
CA TYR A 13 4.89 -19.91 -7.85
C TYR A 13 3.99 -19.06 -6.93
N GLN A 14 3.92 -19.39 -5.63
CA GLN A 14 3.16 -18.59 -4.66
C GLN A 14 3.85 -17.28 -4.26
N PHE A 15 5.14 -17.09 -4.56
CA PHE A 15 5.84 -15.82 -4.32
C PHE A 15 5.67 -14.79 -5.44
N ASN A 16 4.97 -15.12 -6.53
CA ASN A 16 4.83 -14.24 -7.70
C ASN A 16 3.65 -13.27 -7.64
N HIS A 17 2.74 -13.39 -6.68
CA HIS A 17 1.57 -12.53 -6.64
C HIS A 17 1.74 -11.48 -5.54
N ALA A 18 1.91 -10.24 -5.99
CA ALA A 18 1.91 -8.95 -5.29
C ALA A 18 3.15 -8.52 -4.49
N LEU A 19 3.95 -7.69 -5.18
CA LEU A 19 4.99 -6.79 -4.69
C LEU A 19 4.50 -5.80 -3.62
N CYS A 20 3.19 -5.52 -3.58
CA CYS A 20 2.53 -4.73 -2.56
C CYS A 20 2.01 -5.61 -1.41
N GLN A 21 2.87 -5.94 -0.45
CA GLN A 21 2.44 -6.34 0.88
C GLN A 21 1.59 -5.19 1.45
N THR A 22 0.33 -5.46 1.81
CA THR A 22 -0.66 -4.59 2.51
C THR A 22 -2.03 -4.68 1.84
N THR A 23 -3.10 -4.49 2.60
CA THR A 23 -4.41 -4.10 2.07
C THR A 23 -4.79 -2.74 2.64
N ILE A 24 -5.01 -1.76 1.76
CA ILE A 24 -5.64 -0.48 2.07
C ILE A 24 -7.01 -0.46 1.43
N ILE A 25 -8.01 -0.01 2.19
CA ILE A 25 -9.32 0.30 1.64
C ILE A 25 -9.70 1.71 2.08
N ALA A 26 -9.97 2.58 1.12
CA ALA A 26 -10.47 3.92 1.38
C ALA A 26 -11.88 4.08 0.81
N LYS A 27 -12.81 4.57 1.61
CA LYS A 27 -14.19 4.83 1.18
C LYS A 27 -14.56 6.28 1.45
N ARG A 28 -14.96 6.98 0.39
CA ARG A 28 -15.53 8.32 0.47
C ARG A 28 -17.06 8.24 0.48
N THR A 29 -17.68 8.83 1.49
CA THR A 29 -19.11 9.14 1.53
C THR A 29 -19.31 10.61 1.16
N THR A 30 -20.56 11.09 1.19
CA THR A 30 -20.88 12.49 0.98
C THR A 30 -20.28 13.41 2.05
N ASP A 31 -20.05 12.89 3.25
CA ASP A 31 -19.73 13.65 4.46
C ASP A 31 -18.45 13.19 5.19
N ALA A 32 -17.82 12.10 4.73
CA ALA A 32 -16.60 11.60 5.33
C ALA A 32 -15.71 10.80 4.36
N ILE A 33 -14.42 10.68 4.68
CA ILE A 33 -13.52 9.68 4.11
C ILE A 33 -13.12 8.72 5.23
N TYR A 34 -13.16 7.43 4.96
CA TYR A 34 -12.68 6.38 5.86
C TYR A 34 -11.52 5.66 5.19
N VAL A 35 -10.39 5.53 5.87
CA VAL A 35 -9.22 4.81 5.36
C VAL A 35 -8.84 3.75 6.36
N ALA A 36 -8.91 2.49 5.94
CA ALA A 36 -8.52 1.34 6.74
C ALA A 36 -7.28 0.67 6.15
N VAL A 37 -6.34 0.31 7.03
CA VAL A 37 -5.09 -0.35 6.66
C VAL A 37 -4.80 -1.51 7.59
N ASP A 38 -4.35 -2.63 7.02
CA ASP A 38 -3.71 -3.68 7.80
C ASP A 38 -2.30 -3.24 8.26
N SER A 39 -1.70 -3.96 9.20
CA SER A 39 -0.38 -3.59 9.75
C SER A 39 0.72 -4.61 9.46
N LYS A 40 0.37 -5.82 9.01
CA LYS A 40 1.35 -6.90 8.82
C LYS A 40 2.26 -6.61 7.63
N THR A 41 3.57 -6.73 7.81
CA THR A 41 4.54 -6.65 6.71
C THR A 41 5.56 -7.76 6.88
N GLN A 42 6.17 -8.18 5.76
CA GLN A 42 7.33 -9.06 5.82
C GLN A 42 8.60 -8.27 5.47
N LEU A 43 9.56 -8.28 6.38
CA LEU A 43 10.89 -7.74 6.15
C LEU A 43 11.77 -8.86 5.60
N VAL A 44 12.31 -8.64 4.40
CA VAL A 44 13.27 -9.56 3.79
C VAL A 44 14.67 -9.03 4.04
N SER A 45 15.51 -9.81 4.71
CA SER A 45 16.94 -9.51 4.85
C SER A 45 17.78 -10.60 4.20
N ILE A 46 18.84 -10.16 3.52
CA ILE A 46 19.78 -11.05 2.83
C ILE A 46 21.07 -11.06 3.67
N GLY A 47 21.53 -12.24 4.08
CA GLY A 47 22.76 -12.40 4.85
C GLY A 47 23.98 -11.85 4.11
N ARG A 48 25.05 -11.52 4.84
CA ARG A 48 26.27 -10.87 4.29
C ARG A 48 26.95 -11.62 3.13
N LYS A 49 26.67 -12.91 2.96
CA LYS A 49 27.21 -13.74 1.86
C LYS A 49 26.19 -14.05 0.76
N GLY A 50 24.94 -13.58 0.87
CA GLY A 50 23.87 -13.89 -0.09
C GLY A 50 23.26 -15.29 0.08
N ASP A 51 23.85 -16.14 0.91
CA ASP A 51 23.48 -17.56 1.03
C ASP A 51 22.20 -17.82 1.84
N GLU A 52 21.74 -16.85 2.64
CA GLU A 52 20.55 -16.97 3.50
C GLU A 52 19.61 -15.77 3.32
N VAL A 53 18.33 -16.07 3.06
CA VAL A 53 17.23 -15.10 3.03
C VAL A 53 16.40 -15.29 4.30
N HIS A 54 16.37 -14.28 5.16
CA HIS A 54 15.49 -14.27 6.33
C HIS A 54 14.24 -13.44 6.03
N ILE A 55 13.09 -13.97 6.40
CA ILE A 55 11.78 -13.31 6.24
C ILE A 55 11.18 -13.16 7.63
N ASP A 56 11.21 -11.93 8.16
CA ASP A 56 10.59 -11.60 9.44
C ASP A 56 9.21 -11.01 9.23
N THR A 57 8.22 -11.45 10.02
CA THR A 57 6.89 -10.84 10.00
C THR A 57 6.77 -9.86 11.16
N VAL A 58 6.49 -8.61 10.85
CA VAL A 58 6.34 -7.54 11.84
C VAL A 58 5.05 -6.75 11.57
N ASN A 59 4.56 -6.06 12.60
CA ASN A 59 3.46 -5.12 12.43
C ASN A 59 3.99 -3.69 12.45
N ILE A 60 3.63 -2.90 11.45
CA ILE A 60 4.05 -1.51 11.29
C ILE A 60 2.87 -0.62 10.92
N CYS A 61 2.95 0.66 11.29
CA CYS A 61 1.96 1.64 10.87
C CYS A 61 2.11 1.98 9.38
N LYS A 62 1.02 1.81 8.62
CA LYS A 62 0.98 2.07 7.18
C LYS A 62 0.06 3.22 6.78
N ALA A 63 -0.52 3.89 7.77
CA ALA A 63 -1.26 5.12 7.58
C ALA A 63 -0.88 6.13 8.66
N TRP A 64 -0.87 7.41 8.33
CA TRP A 64 -0.56 8.48 9.28
C TRP A 64 -1.26 9.75 8.83
N HIS A 65 -1.36 10.74 9.71
CA HIS A 65 -1.86 12.05 9.36
C HIS A 65 -1.09 13.15 10.08
N ASN A 66 -1.02 14.33 9.48
CA ASN A 66 -0.52 15.54 10.13
C ASN A 66 -1.53 16.67 9.96
N GLY A 67 -2.31 16.94 11.01
CA GLY A 67 -3.35 17.96 10.99
C GLY A 67 -4.43 17.66 9.93
N LYS A 68 -4.37 18.35 8.79
CA LYS A 68 -5.43 18.37 7.75
C LYS A 68 -5.23 17.37 6.62
N VAL A 69 -4.11 16.67 6.60
CA VAL A 69 -3.76 15.71 5.55
C VAL A 69 -3.35 14.37 6.16
N GLY A 70 -3.75 13.29 5.49
CA GLY A 70 -3.38 11.94 5.83
C GLY A 70 -2.85 11.18 4.62
N PHE A 71 -2.12 10.11 4.92
CA PHE A 71 -1.53 9.20 3.96
C PHE A 71 -1.77 7.76 4.40
N ALA A 72 -1.93 6.88 3.42
CA ALA A 72 -1.82 5.45 3.58
C ALA A 72 -0.96 4.90 2.43
N LEU A 73 -0.15 3.87 2.72
CA LEU A 73 0.79 3.31 1.76
C LEU A 73 0.77 1.78 1.77
N ALA A 74 0.59 1.20 0.58
CA ALA A 74 0.80 -0.21 0.30
C ALA A 74 2.09 -0.35 -0.52
N GLY A 75 2.86 -1.40 -0.29
CA GLY A 75 4.14 -1.56 -0.99
C GLY A 75 5.35 -1.68 -0.10
N ARG A 76 6.50 -1.75 -0.76
CA ARG A 76 7.81 -1.70 -0.09
C ARG A 76 8.19 -0.24 0.24
N TYR A 77 9.20 -0.08 1.10
CA TYR A 77 9.76 1.23 1.49
C TYR A 77 8.81 2.14 2.28
N LEU A 78 8.01 1.52 3.16
CA LEU A 78 7.06 2.21 4.05
C LEU A 78 7.75 3.27 4.91
N PHE A 79 8.92 2.96 5.46
CA PHE A 79 9.66 3.87 6.33
C PHE A 79 10.18 5.09 5.58
N GLU A 80 10.73 4.89 4.39
CA GLU A 80 11.27 5.97 3.59
C GLU A 80 10.18 6.86 3.03
N SER A 81 9.05 6.28 2.59
CA SER A 81 7.89 7.07 2.20
C SER A 81 7.33 7.92 3.34
N LYS A 82 7.28 7.35 4.57
CA LYS A 82 6.91 8.10 5.78
C LYS A 82 7.87 9.26 6.01
N LYS A 83 9.19 9.06 5.84
CA LYS A 83 10.18 10.16 5.96
C LYS A 83 9.91 11.28 4.95
N VAL A 84 9.64 10.94 3.68
CA VAL A 84 9.29 11.94 2.64
C VAL A 84 8.00 12.67 3.02
N ALA A 85 6.97 11.96 3.47
CA ALA A 85 5.71 12.57 3.91
C ALA A 85 5.89 13.50 5.12
N LEU A 86 6.75 13.15 6.07
CA LEU A 86 7.09 13.99 7.22
C LEU A 86 7.86 15.26 6.81
N GLN A 87 8.72 15.21 5.78
CA GLN A 87 9.37 16.41 5.25
C GLN A 87 8.37 17.39 4.62
N LEU A 88 7.28 16.85 4.07
CA LEU A 88 6.21 17.60 3.42
C LEU A 88 5.05 17.93 4.37
N SER A 89 5.23 17.72 5.67
CA SER A 89 4.15 17.84 6.66
C SER A 89 3.57 19.25 6.81
N HIS A 90 4.28 20.26 6.30
CA HIS A 90 3.82 21.65 6.26
C HIS A 90 2.72 21.89 5.21
N LEU A 91 2.57 21.00 4.23
CA LEU A 91 1.52 21.08 3.22
C LEU A 91 0.19 20.59 3.82
N THR A 92 -0.87 21.37 3.64
CA THR A 92 -2.19 21.09 4.22
C THR A 92 -3.26 20.71 3.21
N ASP A 93 -2.93 20.73 1.91
CA ASP A 93 -3.79 20.30 0.82
C ASP A 93 -3.34 18.91 0.33
N PRO A 94 -4.22 17.89 0.29
CA PRO A 94 -3.85 16.55 -0.16
C PRO A 94 -3.30 16.46 -1.58
N VAL A 95 -3.77 17.31 -2.50
CA VAL A 95 -3.33 17.33 -3.90
C VAL A 95 -1.95 17.95 -4.03
N GLU A 96 -1.71 19.07 -3.34
CA GLU A 96 -0.38 19.72 -3.28
C GLU A 96 0.65 18.78 -2.65
N LEU A 97 0.28 18.19 -1.53
CA LEU A 97 1.10 17.21 -0.82
C LEU A 97 1.42 16.00 -1.68
N TYR A 98 0.41 15.48 -2.39
CA TYR A 98 0.58 14.40 -3.37
C TYR A 98 1.56 14.79 -4.49
N ASN A 99 1.36 15.95 -5.11
CA ASN A 99 2.20 16.43 -6.23
C ASN A 99 3.65 16.65 -5.81
N ALA A 100 3.90 17.02 -4.55
CA ALA A 100 5.25 17.12 -3.99
C ALA A 100 5.84 15.74 -3.62
N HIS A 101 5.03 14.85 -3.04
CA HIS A 101 5.47 13.55 -2.53
C HIS A 101 5.78 12.55 -3.64
N ALA A 102 4.86 12.35 -4.59
CA ALA A 102 4.95 11.27 -5.56
C ALA A 102 6.23 11.30 -6.42
N PRO A 103 6.71 12.45 -6.93
CA PRO A 103 7.97 12.50 -7.67
C PRO A 103 9.22 12.23 -6.81
N LEU A 104 9.19 12.58 -5.52
CA LEU A 104 10.28 12.27 -4.60
C LEU A 104 10.32 10.78 -4.27
N PHE A 105 9.16 10.21 -3.95
CA PHE A 105 9.03 8.80 -3.65
C PHE A 105 9.33 7.92 -4.87
N GLY A 106 8.83 8.27 -6.06
CA GLY A 106 9.12 7.55 -7.30
C GLY A 106 10.61 7.47 -7.63
N ARG A 107 11.35 8.59 -7.49
CA ARG A 107 12.81 8.60 -7.67
C ARG A 107 13.53 7.70 -6.67
N MET A 108 13.13 7.77 -5.42
CA MET A 108 13.72 6.95 -4.35
C MET A 108 13.45 5.44 -4.57
N LEU A 109 12.23 5.08 -5.00
CA LEU A 109 11.91 3.71 -5.40
C LEU A 109 12.80 3.26 -6.55
N LEU A 110 12.95 4.09 -7.59
CA LEU A 110 13.80 3.80 -8.74
C LEU A 110 15.26 3.54 -8.34
N ASP A 111 15.84 4.43 -7.54
CA ASP A 111 17.22 4.28 -7.07
C ASP A 111 17.42 3.00 -6.25
N SER A 112 16.44 2.66 -5.41
CA SER A 112 16.48 1.45 -4.59
C SER A 112 16.37 0.19 -5.45
N LEU A 113 15.49 0.20 -6.44
CA LEU A 113 15.32 -0.92 -7.37
C LEU A 113 16.54 -1.11 -8.28
N LYS A 114 17.18 -0.02 -8.74
CA LYS A 114 18.46 -0.08 -9.48
C LYS A 114 19.56 -0.72 -8.63
N LYS A 115 19.71 -0.31 -7.37
CA LYS A 115 20.69 -0.92 -6.45
C LYS A 115 20.43 -2.41 -6.22
N ILE A 116 19.17 -2.82 -6.07
CA ILE A 116 18.81 -4.24 -5.95
C ILE A 116 19.18 -4.99 -7.24
N LYS A 117 18.85 -4.44 -8.41
CA LYS A 117 19.16 -5.04 -9.71
C LYS A 117 20.67 -5.19 -9.93
N GLU A 118 21.46 -4.20 -9.55
CA GLU A 118 22.93 -4.22 -9.64
C GLU A 118 23.55 -5.20 -8.64
N GLY A 119 23.06 -5.21 -7.39
CA GLY A 119 23.62 -6.04 -6.32
C GLY A 119 23.19 -7.51 -6.38
N ASN A 120 21.98 -7.80 -6.87
CA ASN A 120 21.46 -9.16 -7.01
C ASN A 120 20.43 -9.25 -8.17
N PRO A 121 20.91 -9.38 -9.43
CA PRO A 121 20.04 -9.45 -10.60
C PRO A 121 19.05 -10.63 -10.58
N GLU A 122 19.46 -11.77 -10.01
CA GLU A 122 18.60 -12.97 -9.93
C GLU A 122 17.43 -12.73 -8.99
N TYR A 123 17.67 -12.18 -7.80
CA TYR A 123 16.61 -11.78 -6.88
C TYR A 123 15.70 -10.71 -7.49
N PHE A 124 16.27 -9.71 -8.15
CA PHE A 124 15.47 -8.70 -8.85
C PHE A 124 14.55 -9.35 -9.88
N ASN A 125 15.07 -10.23 -10.74
CA ASN A 125 14.27 -10.89 -11.75
C ASN A 125 13.24 -11.87 -11.16
N LEU A 126 13.57 -12.53 -10.06
CA LEU A 126 12.63 -13.41 -9.35
C LEU A 126 11.46 -12.62 -8.76
N GLN A 127 11.70 -11.42 -8.26
CA GLN A 127 10.67 -10.59 -7.61
C GLN A 127 9.90 -9.71 -8.61
N PHE A 128 10.58 -9.18 -9.65
CA PHE A 128 10.08 -8.12 -10.52
C PHE A 128 10.15 -8.47 -12.03
N GLY A 129 10.75 -9.60 -12.41
CA GLY A 129 11.32 -9.79 -13.75
C GLY A 129 10.42 -10.38 -14.82
N LYS A 130 9.14 -10.64 -14.55
CA LYS A 130 8.23 -11.20 -15.58
C LYS A 130 7.13 -10.27 -16.03
N ASP A 131 6.68 -9.34 -15.19
CA ASP A 131 5.63 -8.40 -15.52
C ASP A 131 5.93 -7.03 -14.90
N THR A 132 5.82 -5.98 -15.70
CA THR A 132 5.68 -4.60 -15.20
C THR A 132 4.54 -4.59 -14.19
N GLY A 133 4.83 -4.27 -12.93
CA GLY A 133 3.88 -4.45 -11.84
C GLY A 133 3.95 -3.31 -10.84
N GLU A 134 2.83 -3.13 -10.13
CA GLU A 134 2.72 -2.19 -9.03
C GLU A 134 3.69 -2.57 -7.91
N VAL A 135 4.61 -1.67 -7.56
CA VAL A 135 5.56 -1.84 -6.43
C VAL A 135 5.11 -1.10 -5.17
N ALA A 136 4.29 -0.08 -5.34
CA ALA A 136 3.73 0.70 -4.27
C ALA A 136 2.46 1.41 -4.72
N SER A 137 1.62 1.74 -3.75
CA SER A 137 0.45 2.58 -3.92
C SER A 137 0.27 3.50 -2.73
N ILE A 138 0.01 4.77 -3.00
CA ILE A 138 -0.24 5.78 -1.97
C ILE A 138 -1.68 6.25 -2.10
N ILE A 139 -2.33 6.46 -0.96
CA ILE A 139 -3.59 7.20 -0.86
C ILE A 139 -3.33 8.42 0.03
N ALA A 140 -3.37 9.61 -0.55
CA ALA A 140 -3.41 10.88 0.18
C ALA A 140 -4.87 11.29 0.38
N PHE A 141 -5.23 11.79 1.56
CA PHE A 141 -6.62 12.14 1.89
C PHE A 141 -6.69 13.30 2.87
N GLY A 142 -7.79 14.06 2.85
CA GLY A 142 -7.98 15.21 3.73
C GLY A 142 -9.01 16.18 3.20
N PHE A 143 -8.76 17.48 3.41
CA PHE A 143 -9.59 18.56 2.90
C PHE A 143 -8.84 19.41 1.87
N GLN A 144 -9.50 19.72 0.76
CA GLN A 144 -9.10 20.77 -0.17
C GLN A 144 -10.12 21.91 -0.04
N GLY A 145 -9.72 22.98 0.63
CA GLY A 145 -10.67 23.98 1.14
C GLY A 145 -11.66 23.34 2.11
N ASP A 146 -12.95 23.43 1.81
CA ASP A 146 -14.03 22.84 2.60
C ASP A 146 -14.49 21.46 2.07
N SER A 147 -13.91 20.99 0.97
CA SER A 147 -14.29 19.75 0.31
C SER A 147 -13.40 18.58 0.74
N LEU A 148 -14.01 17.42 0.95
CA LEU A 148 -13.27 16.16 1.10
C LEU A 148 -12.49 15.87 -0.18
N CYS A 149 -11.23 15.50 -0.03
CA CYS A 149 -10.34 15.20 -1.14
C CYS A 149 -9.56 13.92 -0.86
N MET A 150 -9.41 13.09 -1.87
CA MET A 150 -8.61 11.88 -1.85
C MET A 150 -7.96 11.68 -3.21
N VAL A 151 -6.67 11.32 -3.19
CA VAL A 151 -5.86 11.06 -4.39
C VAL A 151 -5.14 9.75 -4.16
N GLN A 152 -5.34 8.80 -5.07
CA GLN A 152 -4.55 7.56 -5.11
C GLN A 152 -3.51 7.67 -6.20
N SER A 153 -2.34 7.05 -5.99
CA SER A 153 -1.41 6.76 -7.08
C SER A 153 -0.80 5.39 -6.95
N THR A 154 -0.65 4.73 -8.10
CA THR A 154 0.11 3.50 -8.24
C THR A 154 1.49 3.81 -8.82
N PHE A 155 2.50 3.09 -8.34
CA PHE A 155 3.88 3.18 -8.79
C PHE A 155 4.22 1.86 -9.47
N ASN A 156 4.40 1.88 -10.78
CA ASN A 156 4.63 0.68 -11.58
C ASN A 156 6.06 0.65 -12.08
N ILE A 157 6.70 -0.52 -11.99
CA ILE A 157 7.96 -0.76 -12.71
C ILE A 157 7.67 -0.75 -14.19
N VAL A 158 8.40 0.08 -14.93
CA VAL A 158 8.40 0.08 -16.40
C VAL A 158 9.83 0.07 -16.93
N TYR A 159 9.96 -0.17 -18.23
CA TYR A 159 11.22 -0.03 -18.95
C TYR A 159 11.05 1.07 -19.99
N ASN A 160 11.98 2.03 -20.03
CA ASN A 160 11.96 3.09 -21.02
C ASN A 160 12.35 2.56 -22.42
N GLU A 161 12.32 3.43 -23.44
CA GLU A 161 12.67 3.06 -24.82
C GLU A 161 14.10 2.51 -24.98
N LYS A 162 14.99 2.76 -24.03
CA LYS A 162 16.36 2.23 -23.99
C LYS A 162 16.49 0.91 -23.23
N GLY A 163 15.37 0.37 -22.71
CA GLY A 163 15.36 -0.81 -21.86
C GLY A 163 15.89 -0.56 -20.44
N GLU A 164 16.02 0.70 -20.03
CA GLU A 164 16.44 1.05 -18.67
C GLU A 164 15.23 1.03 -17.73
N LEU A 165 15.48 0.62 -16.49
CA LEU A 165 14.46 0.61 -15.44
C LEU A 165 13.98 2.04 -15.17
N ASP A 166 12.66 2.20 -15.03
CA ASP A 166 12.00 3.44 -14.63
C ASP A 166 10.75 3.17 -13.77
N ILE A 167 10.15 4.22 -13.21
CA ILE A 167 8.91 4.16 -12.42
C ILE A 167 7.85 5.04 -13.06
N GLU A 168 6.77 4.41 -13.51
CA GLU A 168 5.57 5.10 -13.98
C GLU A 168 4.67 5.39 -12.77
N VAL A 169 4.27 6.65 -12.61
CA VAL A 169 3.32 7.08 -11.59
C VAL A 169 1.97 7.35 -12.25
N LYS A 170 0.94 6.58 -11.89
CA LYS A 170 -0.42 6.77 -12.41
C LYS A 170 -1.32 7.35 -11.33
N PRO A 171 -1.68 8.66 -11.41
CA PRO A 171 -2.66 9.24 -10.51
C PRO A 171 -4.07 8.75 -10.84
N ILE A 172 -4.82 8.47 -9.79
CA ILE A 172 -6.24 8.19 -9.81
C ILE A 172 -6.89 9.23 -8.88
N ILE A 173 -7.53 10.21 -9.52
CA ILE A 173 -8.32 11.23 -8.84
C ILE A 173 -9.76 10.93 -9.23
N GLU A 174 -10.56 10.41 -8.30
CA GLU A 174 -12.01 10.36 -8.50
C GLU A 174 -12.72 11.02 -7.32
N ASP A 175 -13.89 11.59 -7.63
CA ASP A 175 -14.62 12.40 -6.68
C ASP A 175 -15.40 11.57 -5.67
N TYR A 176 -15.81 10.34 -5.99
CA TYR A 176 -16.60 9.49 -5.10
C TYR A 176 -16.35 8.02 -5.37
N GLY A 177 -16.22 7.21 -4.32
CA GLY A 177 -16.05 5.78 -4.50
C GLY A 177 -15.40 5.05 -3.34
N VAL A 178 -14.98 3.83 -3.65
CA VAL A 178 -14.16 2.98 -2.81
C VAL A 178 -12.89 2.68 -3.59
N TYR A 179 -11.75 2.92 -2.95
CA TYR A 179 -10.43 2.60 -3.48
C TYR A 179 -9.84 1.47 -2.68
N ALA A 180 -9.08 0.63 -3.37
CA ALA A 180 -8.20 -0.33 -2.73
C ALA A 180 -6.80 -0.23 -3.32
N ALA A 181 -5.82 -0.57 -2.49
CA ALA A 181 -4.42 -0.64 -2.85
C ALA A 181 -3.76 -1.84 -2.18
N GLY A 182 -2.79 -2.44 -2.88
CA GLY A 182 -2.14 -3.69 -2.47
C GLY A 182 -2.98 -4.93 -2.79
N TYR A 183 -3.12 -5.86 -1.83
CA TYR A 183 -3.96 -7.06 -2.00
C TYR A 183 -5.42 -6.73 -1.79
N TYR A 184 -6.25 -6.91 -2.81
CA TYR A 184 -7.70 -6.73 -2.74
C TYR A 184 -8.48 -7.63 -3.73
N ASP A 185 -7.82 -8.64 -4.28
CA ASP A 185 -8.36 -9.53 -5.31
C ASP A 185 -9.55 -10.39 -4.82
N HIS A 186 -9.64 -10.65 -3.51
CA HIS A 186 -10.73 -11.44 -2.91
C HIS A 186 -11.87 -10.57 -2.35
N ILE A 187 -11.75 -9.25 -2.46
CA ILE A 187 -12.76 -8.28 -2.02
C ILE A 187 -13.24 -7.34 -3.12
N GLU A 188 -12.67 -7.42 -4.33
CA GLU A 188 -12.94 -6.49 -5.43
C GLU A 188 -14.43 -6.30 -5.72
N GLU A 189 -15.19 -7.40 -5.83
CA GLU A 189 -16.63 -7.37 -6.06
C GLU A 189 -17.40 -6.65 -4.93
N ASP A 190 -16.98 -6.83 -3.68
CA ASP A 190 -17.64 -6.23 -2.52
C ASP A 190 -17.31 -4.74 -2.36
N LEU A 191 -16.14 -4.27 -2.86
CA LEU A 191 -15.78 -2.86 -2.83
C LEU A 191 -16.81 -2.01 -3.59
N ILE A 192 -17.26 -2.51 -4.75
CA ILE A 192 -18.22 -1.82 -5.61
C ILE A 192 -19.68 -2.21 -5.32
N SER A 193 -19.94 -3.25 -4.53
CA SER A 193 -21.29 -3.74 -4.23
C SER A 193 -22.09 -2.79 -3.32
N PRO A 194 -23.17 -2.15 -3.81
CA PRO A 194 -24.02 -1.31 -2.96
C PRO A 194 -24.70 -2.14 -1.86
N GLU A 195 -24.98 -3.42 -2.13
CA GLU A 195 -25.60 -4.33 -1.18
C GLU A 195 -24.65 -4.64 -0.01
N PHE A 196 -23.36 -4.84 -0.29
CA PHE A 196 -22.35 -5.02 0.76
C PHE A 196 -22.42 -3.87 1.75
N TRP A 197 -22.32 -2.63 1.26
CA TRP A 197 -22.33 -1.43 2.10
C TRP A 197 -23.66 -1.19 2.80
N ARG A 198 -24.80 -1.39 2.12
CA ARG A 198 -26.15 -1.19 2.70
C ARG A 198 -26.45 -2.09 3.89
N LYS A 199 -25.91 -3.32 3.89
CA LYS A 199 -26.10 -4.27 5.00
C LYS A 199 -25.33 -3.89 6.27
N ARG A 200 -24.35 -2.99 6.20
CA ARG A 200 -23.54 -2.58 7.34
C ARG A 200 -24.05 -1.26 7.92
N LYS A 201 -24.24 -1.24 9.24
CA LYS A 201 -24.63 -0.02 9.98
C LYS A 201 -23.50 1.02 10.07
N ARG A 202 -22.25 0.56 9.93
CA ARG A 202 -21.05 1.36 10.12
C ARG A 202 -20.02 1.05 9.04
N ILE A 203 -19.50 2.09 8.39
CA ILE A 203 -18.49 1.95 7.32
C ILE A 203 -17.22 1.28 7.84
N ASP A 204 -16.74 1.67 9.02
CA ASP A 204 -15.52 1.12 9.61
C ASP A 204 -15.62 -0.39 9.89
N GLN A 205 -16.81 -0.91 10.18
CA GLN A 205 -17.02 -2.36 10.31
C GLN A 205 -16.92 -3.08 8.97
N GLY A 206 -17.50 -2.50 7.90
CA GLY A 206 -17.36 -3.03 6.55
C GLY A 206 -15.90 -3.08 6.09
N LEU A 207 -15.15 -2.01 6.35
CA LEU A 207 -13.72 -1.96 6.04
C LEU A 207 -12.91 -3.03 6.79
N LYS A 208 -13.16 -3.22 8.10
CA LYS A 208 -12.52 -4.30 8.88
C LYS A 208 -12.87 -5.67 8.32
N GLU A 209 -14.12 -5.90 7.93
CA GLU A 209 -14.57 -7.18 7.39
C GLU A 209 -13.81 -7.53 6.09
N LEU A 210 -13.67 -6.57 5.18
CA LEU A 210 -12.96 -6.75 3.92
C LEU A 210 -11.47 -7.02 4.14
N ILE A 211 -10.78 -6.22 4.96
CA ILE A 211 -9.36 -6.47 5.27
C ILE A 211 -9.16 -7.81 5.96
N ASN A 212 -10.05 -8.20 6.87
CA ASN A 212 -9.98 -9.52 7.51
C ASN A 212 -10.23 -10.67 6.52
N ARG A 213 -10.97 -10.44 5.45
CA ARG A 213 -11.13 -11.42 4.38
C ARG A 213 -9.84 -11.57 3.61
N GLU A 214 -9.23 -10.46 3.18
CA GLU A 214 -7.91 -10.50 2.53
C GLU A 214 -6.86 -11.17 3.41
N ALA A 215 -6.87 -10.91 4.73
CA ALA A 215 -5.98 -11.58 5.67
C ALA A 215 -6.16 -13.11 5.75
N LYS A 216 -7.33 -13.65 5.38
CA LYS A 216 -7.55 -15.10 5.31
C LYS A 216 -6.97 -15.72 4.05
N TYR A 217 -7.02 -15.00 2.93
CA TYR A 217 -6.49 -15.48 1.64
C TYR A 217 -4.99 -15.22 1.50
N HIS A 218 -4.51 -14.12 2.07
CA HIS A 218 -3.09 -13.71 2.07
C HIS A 218 -2.51 -13.59 3.48
N PRO A 219 -2.52 -14.66 4.31
CA PRO A 219 -2.15 -14.59 5.72
C PRO A 219 -0.69 -14.23 5.95
N MET A 220 0.17 -14.33 4.94
CA MET A 220 1.58 -13.93 5.01
C MET A 220 1.78 -12.44 4.75
N HIS A 221 0.86 -11.78 4.04
CA HIS A 221 1.04 -10.40 3.55
C HIS A 221 0.06 -9.40 4.17
N VAL A 222 -1.11 -9.88 4.59
CA VAL A 222 -2.17 -9.05 5.15
C VAL A 222 -2.51 -9.55 6.55
N GLY A 223 -2.68 -8.63 7.49
CA GLY A 223 -3.13 -9.00 8.82
C GLY A 223 -3.19 -7.89 9.84
N GLY A 224 -3.80 -8.23 10.97
CA GLY A 224 -3.99 -7.31 12.08
C GLY A 224 -2.68 -6.88 12.77
N PRO A 225 -2.73 -5.79 13.55
CA PRO A 225 -3.94 -4.99 13.81
C PRO A 225 -4.41 -4.17 12.60
N ILE A 226 -5.71 -3.85 12.55
CA ILE A 226 -6.29 -2.99 11.50
C ILE A 226 -6.47 -1.59 12.09
N ASN A 227 -5.88 -0.58 11.45
CA ASN A 227 -6.02 0.81 11.85
C ASN A 227 -6.99 1.52 10.91
N ILE A 228 -7.77 2.46 11.46
CA ILE A 228 -8.78 3.20 10.69
C ILE A 228 -8.71 4.68 11.04
N ILE A 229 -8.58 5.49 10.00
CA ILE A 229 -8.66 6.95 10.05
C ILE A 229 -9.99 7.38 9.42
N LYS A 230 -10.59 8.43 9.99
CA LYS A 230 -11.77 9.10 9.46
C LYS A 230 -11.47 10.58 9.27
N VAL A 231 -11.90 11.11 8.13
CA VAL A 231 -11.88 12.54 7.80
C VAL A 231 -13.33 13.01 7.78
N GLN A 232 -13.70 13.96 8.63
CA GLN A 232 -15.05 14.54 8.67
C GLN A 232 -15.03 15.90 9.37
N ASN A 233 -15.87 16.85 8.95
CA ASN A 233 -16.08 18.13 9.64
C ASN A 233 -14.77 18.91 9.95
N GLY A 234 -13.85 18.97 8.98
CA GLY A 234 -12.57 19.66 9.12
C GLY A 234 -11.52 18.94 9.98
N THR A 235 -11.80 17.74 10.48
CA THR A 235 -10.87 16.95 11.32
C THR A 235 -10.46 15.64 10.65
N ILE A 236 -9.27 15.18 11.03
CA ILE A 236 -8.77 13.82 10.75
C ILE A 236 -8.55 13.14 12.10
N GLU A 237 -9.24 12.03 12.34
CA GLU A 237 -9.21 11.32 13.61
C GLU A 237 -9.04 9.80 13.43
N TRP A 238 -8.42 9.16 14.41
CA TRP A 238 -8.36 7.71 14.46
C TRP A 238 -9.66 7.15 15.02
N ILE A 239 -10.34 6.31 14.24
CA ILE A 239 -11.45 5.47 14.73
C ILE A 239 -10.90 4.21 15.42
N THR A 240 -9.74 3.74 14.95
CA THR A 240 -9.01 2.64 15.59
C THR A 240 -7.52 2.91 15.41
N LYS A 241 -6.82 3.26 16.49
CA LYS A 241 -5.36 3.42 16.57
C LYS A 241 -4.82 2.30 17.45
N ASN A 242 -4.01 1.42 16.89
CA ASN A 242 -3.32 0.37 17.65
C ASN A 242 -1.87 0.78 17.93
N ASP A 243 -1.20 0.06 18.82
CA ASP A 243 0.14 0.41 19.33
C ASP A 243 1.22 0.52 18.24
N VAL A 244 1.01 -0.16 17.11
CA VAL A 244 1.92 -0.10 15.96
C VAL A 244 1.96 1.28 15.31
N CYS A 245 0.95 2.13 15.56
CA CYS A 245 0.78 3.48 15.04
C CYS A 245 1.03 4.58 16.07
N ILE A 246 1.74 4.30 17.16
CA ILE A 246 2.19 5.33 18.10
C ILE A 246 3.23 6.22 17.40
N GLU A 247 3.05 7.53 17.50
CA GLU A 247 3.88 8.57 16.86
C GLU A 247 5.16 8.85 17.63
#